data_AF-A0A9P0CCA1-F1
#
_entry.id   AF-A0A9P0CCA1-F1
#
_cell.length_a   1.000
_cell.length_b   1.000
_cell.length_c   1.000
_cell.angle_alpha   90.00
_cell.angle_beta   90.00
_cell.angle_gamma   90.00
#
_symmetry.space_group_name_H-M   'P 1'
#
loop_
_entity.id
_entity.type
_entity.pdbx_description
1 polymer ?
#
loop_
_entity_poly.entity_id
_entity_poly.type
_entity_poly.pdbx_seq_one_letter_code
_entity_poly.pdbx_strand_id
1 'polypeptide(L)'
;MFDQGVLNRQKVSNQVKRKAEDWMCDRPTKIIHREINSQKQCLDTLTSKDMKYIRNNFGREKRKLFPKLPKSSADVQITLNLLDIKTIKDEQFLLVNDPTEEIIVFSCKSNIEFMCAHT
;
A
#
# COMPACT_ATOMS: atom_id res chain seq x y z
N MET A 1 31.20 11.28 19.23
CA MET A 1 29.85 11.76 19.63
C MET A 1 28.90 11.45 18.48
N PHE A 2 27.78 10.76 18.72
CA PHE A 2 26.82 10.45 17.65
C PHE A 2 26.06 11.71 17.24
N ASP A 3 25.86 11.91 15.94
CA ASP A 3 25.06 13.03 15.42
C ASP A 3 23.58 12.83 15.79
N GLN A 4 23.04 13.78 16.56
CA GLN A 4 21.66 13.76 17.03
C GLN A 4 20.65 13.73 15.88
N GLY A 5 20.95 14.36 14.74
CA GLY A 5 20.10 14.34 13.56
C GLY A 5 20.01 12.93 12.94
N VAL A 6 21.11 12.19 12.94
CA VAL A 6 21.15 10.79 12.47
C VAL A 6 20.30 9.88 13.36
N LEU A 7 20.43 10.02 14.68
CA LEU A 7 19.65 9.23 15.65
C LEU A 7 18.14 9.51 15.53
N ASN A 8 17.76 10.78 15.46
CA ASN A 8 16.37 11.20 15.32
C ASN A 8 15.75 10.72 14.00
N ARG A 9 16.49 10.82 12.88
CA ARG A 9 16.04 10.26 11.59
C ARG A 9 15.80 8.75 11.71
N GLN A 10 16.71 8.02 12.34
CA GLN A 10 16.59 6.56 12.44
C GLN A 10 15.40 6.15 13.30
N LYS A 11 15.15 6.88 14.40
CA LYS A 11 13.98 6.69 15.26
C LYS A 11 12.67 6.86 14.48
N VAL A 12 12.48 7.99 13.79
CA VAL A 12 11.28 8.25 12.99
C VAL A 12 11.15 7.23 11.85
N SER A 13 12.24 6.97 11.13
CA SER A 13 12.27 6.00 10.02
C SER A 13 11.81 4.62 10.46
N ASN A 14 12.29 4.13 11.61
CA ASN A 14 11.90 2.81 12.12
C ASN A 14 10.43 2.74 12.52
N GLN A 15 9.89 3.78 13.15
CA GLN A 15 8.47 3.81 13.52
C GLN A 15 7.56 3.90 12.30
N VAL A 16 7.88 4.78 11.35
CA VAL A 16 7.14 4.91 10.10
C VAL A 16 7.16 3.60 9.30
N LYS A 17 8.28 2.88 9.26
CA LYS A 17 8.39 1.57 8.60
C LYS A 17 7.46 0.52 9.21
N ARG A 18 7.36 0.43 10.55
CA ARG A 18 6.43 -0.49 11.23
C ARG A 18 4.98 -0.20 10.89
N LYS A 19 4.64 1.08 10.75
CA LYS A 19 3.31 1.54 10.33
C LYS A 19 3.02 1.30 8.85
N ALA A 20 3.94 0.75 8.06
CA ALA A 20 3.67 0.46 6.66
C ALA A 20 2.57 -0.61 6.52
N GLU A 21 2.57 -1.61 7.40
CA GLU A 21 1.63 -2.74 7.41
C GLU A 21 0.18 -2.29 7.65
N ASP A 22 -0.05 -1.49 8.70
CA ASP A 22 -1.41 -1.08 9.08
C ASP A 22 -1.99 0.04 8.18
N TRP A 23 -1.14 0.84 7.53
CA TRP A 23 -1.54 2.08 6.86
C TRP A 23 -1.36 1.99 5.32
N MET A 24 -1.79 0.86 4.74
CA MET A 24 -1.63 0.56 3.31
C MET A 24 -2.30 1.57 2.38
N CYS A 25 -3.48 2.06 2.72
CA CYS A 25 -4.22 2.99 1.87
C CYS A 25 -3.81 4.45 2.08
N ASP A 26 -3.00 4.72 3.11
CA ASP A 26 -2.69 6.08 3.51
C ASP A 26 -1.51 6.69 2.75
N ARG A 27 -1.57 8.01 2.57
CA ARG A 27 -0.49 8.75 1.91
C ARG A 27 0.75 8.75 2.81
N PRO A 28 1.94 8.39 2.28
CA PRO A 28 3.19 8.37 3.06
C PRO A 28 3.44 9.65 3.86
N THR A 29 3.18 10.82 3.26
CA THR A 29 3.39 12.12 3.91
C THR A 29 2.52 12.31 5.15
N LYS A 30 1.27 11.80 5.15
CA LYS A 30 0.38 11.89 6.32
C LYS A 30 0.93 11.07 7.48
N ILE A 31 1.38 9.84 7.21
CA ILE A 31 1.96 8.93 8.21
C ILE A 31 3.23 9.53 8.81
N ILE A 32 4.12 10.04 7.95
CA ILE A 32 5.39 10.63 8.39
C ILE A 32 5.15 11.89 9.25
N HIS A 33 4.27 12.80 8.80
CA HIS A 33 3.95 14.01 9.56
C HIS A 33 3.30 13.66 10.91
N ARG A 34 2.42 12.65 10.94
CA ARG A 34 1.83 12.17 12.19
C ARG A 34 2.89 11.63 13.15
N GLU A 35 3.85 10.87 12.66
CA GLU A 35 4.96 10.36 13.49
C GLU A 35 5.82 11.49 14.03
N ILE A 36 6.21 12.43 13.18
CA ILE A 36 7.02 13.59 13.57
C ILE A 36 6.28 14.43 14.63
N ASN A 37 4.97 14.63 14.47
CA ASN A 37 4.16 15.36 15.45
C ASN A 37 4.05 14.61 16.78
N SER A 38 4.05 13.27 16.79
CA SER A 38 4.15 12.48 18.03
C SER A 38 5.54 12.53 18.67
N GLN A 39 6.58 12.80 17.89
CA GLN A 39 7.97 12.88 18.32
C GLN A 39 8.52 14.31 18.18
N LYS A 40 7.87 15.29 18.83
CA LYS A 40 8.21 16.72 18.72
C LYS A 40 9.70 17.03 18.90
N GLN A 41 10.39 16.24 19.74
CA GLN A 41 11.82 16.32 20.03
C GLN A 41 12.72 16.15 18.79
N CYS A 42 12.20 15.57 17.71
CA CYS A 42 12.94 15.31 16.49
C CYS A 42 12.82 16.44 15.46
N LEU A 43 11.84 17.34 15.60
CA LEU A 43 11.53 18.39 14.60
C LEU A 43 12.73 19.29 14.31
N ASP A 44 13.41 19.76 15.37
CA ASP A 44 14.48 20.77 15.25
C ASP A 44 15.75 20.23 14.58
N THR A 45 15.85 18.90 14.42
CA THR A 45 17.03 18.22 13.90
C THR A 45 16.84 17.60 12.52
N LEU A 46 15.59 17.52 12.03
CA LEU A 46 15.27 16.84 10.77
C LEU A 46 15.28 17.83 9.61
N THR A 47 16.03 17.50 8.57
CA THR A 47 16.09 18.31 7.35
C THR A 47 15.11 17.81 6.27
N SER A 48 14.86 18.63 5.25
CA SER A 48 14.11 18.21 4.05
C SER A 48 14.72 16.98 3.35
N LYS A 49 16.05 16.81 3.45
CA LYS A 49 16.75 15.64 2.91
C LYS A 49 16.42 14.37 3.71
N ASP A 50 16.38 14.48 5.04
CA ASP A 50 15.97 13.36 5.91
C ASP A 50 14.52 12.95 5.66
N MET A 51 13.63 13.91 5.42
CA MET A 51 12.24 13.66 5.03
C MET A 51 12.15 12.81 3.74
N LYS A 52 12.97 13.13 2.73
CA LYS A 52 13.07 12.34 1.50
C LYS A 52 13.54 10.92 1.78
N TYR A 53 14.55 10.76 2.65
CA TYR A 53 15.04 9.43 3.03
C TYR A 53 14.02 8.60 3.79
N ILE A 54 13.32 9.19 4.77
CA ILE A 54 12.26 8.52 5.52
C ILE A 54 11.15 8.06 4.56
N ARG A 55 10.71 8.94 3.64
CA ARG A 55 9.71 8.60 2.62
C ARG A 55 10.16 7.45 1.70
N ASN A 56 11.41 7.47 1.26
CA ASN A 56 11.96 6.41 0.42
C ASN A 56 12.04 5.08 1.15
N ASN A 57 12.45 5.08 2.42
CA ASN A 57 12.51 3.89 3.26
C ASN A 57 11.12 3.32 3.49
N PHE A 58 10.15 4.17 3.84
CA PHE A 58 8.75 3.77 3.96
C PHE A 58 8.22 3.14 2.66
N GLY A 59 8.44 3.79 1.52
CA GLY A 59 8.01 3.28 0.22
C GLY A 59 8.72 1.99 -0.21
N ARG A 60 9.93 1.72 0.29
CA ARG A 60 10.62 0.43 0.10
C ARG A 60 9.97 -0.66 0.94
N GLU A 61 9.74 -0.43 2.22
CA GLU A 61 9.06 -1.42 3.09
C GLU A 61 7.65 -1.71 2.60
N LYS A 62 6.88 -0.67 2.25
CA LYS A 62 5.54 -0.82 1.70
C LYS A 62 5.51 -1.69 0.44
N ARG A 63 6.52 -1.57 -0.45
CA ARG A 63 6.64 -2.41 -1.64
C ARG A 63 6.95 -3.87 -1.37
N LYS A 64 7.55 -4.22 -0.22
CA LYS A 64 7.80 -5.62 0.14
C LYS A 64 6.51 -6.36 0.50
N LEU A 65 5.46 -5.62 0.86
CA LEU A 65 4.17 -6.15 1.29
C LEU A 65 3.25 -6.42 0.09
N PHE A 66 3.53 -5.81 -1.06
CA PHE A 66 2.81 -6.13 -2.29
C PHE A 66 3.39 -7.37 -2.98
N PRO A 67 2.55 -8.20 -3.60
CA PRO A 67 3.03 -9.28 -4.45
C PRO A 67 3.89 -8.72 -5.60
N LYS A 68 4.81 -9.54 -6.10
CA LYS A 68 5.63 -9.16 -7.25
C LYS A 68 4.72 -8.91 -8.45
N LEU A 69 5.04 -7.88 -9.22
CA LEU A 69 4.32 -7.61 -10.45
C LEU A 69 4.48 -8.80 -11.41
N PRO A 70 3.38 -9.34 -11.96
CA PRO A 70 3.42 -10.40 -12.95
C PRO A 70 4.15 -9.91 -14.22
N LYS A 71 4.84 -10.83 -14.91
CA LYS A 71 5.68 -10.50 -16.08
C LYS A 71 5.06 -10.93 -17.41
N SER A 72 4.00 -11.73 -17.36
CA SER A 72 3.29 -12.26 -18.53
C SER A 72 1.78 -12.24 -18.27
N SER A 73 0.97 -12.35 -19.33
CA SER A 73 -0.49 -12.47 -19.20
C SER A 73 -0.88 -13.72 -18.42
N ALA A 74 -0.19 -14.85 -18.64
CA ALA A 74 -0.36 -16.07 -17.86
C ALA A 74 -0.08 -15.85 -16.36
N ASP A 75 1.00 -15.14 -16.01
CA ASP A 75 1.30 -14.82 -14.62
C ASP A 75 0.21 -13.93 -13.99
N VAL A 76 -0.38 -13.00 -14.77
CA VAL A 76 -1.50 -12.16 -14.31
C VAL A 76 -2.67 -13.04 -13.91
N GLN A 77 -3.10 -13.94 -14.79
CA GLN A 77 -4.22 -14.85 -14.57
C GLN A 77 -4.01 -15.72 -13.32
N ILE A 78 -2.81 -16.31 -13.18
CA ILE A 78 -2.42 -17.10 -12.01
C ILE A 78 -2.43 -16.25 -10.74
N THR A 79 -1.84 -15.04 -10.79
CA THR A 79 -1.77 -14.14 -9.64
C THR A 79 -3.16 -13.71 -9.19
N LEU A 80 -4.06 -13.38 -10.12
CA LEU A 80 -5.44 -12.99 -9.81
C LEU A 80 -6.22 -14.14 -9.13
N ASN A 81 -6.01 -15.38 -9.56
CA ASN A 81 -6.63 -16.55 -8.93
C ASN A 81 -6.09 -16.84 -7.52
N LEU A 82 -4.85 -16.45 -7.22
CA LEU A 82 -4.24 -16.64 -5.90
C LEU A 82 -4.62 -15.53 -4.90
N LEU A 83 -5.07 -14.37 -5.38
CA LEU A 83 -5.43 -13.24 -4.54
C LEU A 83 -6.89 -13.34 -4.10
N ASP A 84 -7.13 -13.18 -2.81
CA ASP A 84 -8.50 -13.02 -2.27
C ASP A 84 -8.96 -11.56 -2.47
N ILE A 85 -9.46 -11.26 -3.68
CA ILE A 85 -9.87 -9.90 -4.07
C ILE A 85 -11.33 -9.67 -3.69
N LYS A 86 -11.53 -9.02 -2.56
CA LYS A 86 -12.85 -8.68 -2.03
C LYS A 86 -13.07 -7.18 -1.86
N THR A 87 -14.33 -6.77 -1.83
CA THR A 87 -14.72 -5.40 -1.48
C THR A 87 -14.65 -5.16 0.03
N ILE A 88 -14.82 -3.90 0.43
CA ILE A 88 -14.96 -3.51 1.86
C ILE A 88 -16.17 -4.21 2.52
N LYS A 89 -17.16 -4.64 1.72
CA LYS A 89 -18.34 -5.39 2.17
C LYS A 89 -18.14 -6.91 2.16
N ASP A 90 -16.90 -7.38 1.98
CA ASP A 90 -16.53 -8.80 1.89
C ASP A 90 -17.17 -9.54 0.69
N GLU A 91 -17.57 -8.80 -0.36
CA GLU A 91 -18.05 -9.39 -1.61
C GLU A 91 -16.89 -9.72 -2.54
N GLN A 92 -16.95 -10.89 -3.21
CA GLN A 92 -15.97 -11.25 -4.24
C GLN A 92 -16.00 -10.24 -5.38
N PHE A 93 -14.86 -9.63 -5.68
CA PHE A 93 -14.75 -8.54 -6.66
C PHE A 93 -14.12 -8.97 -8.00
N LEU A 94 -13.37 -10.07 -8.01
CA LEU A 94 -12.96 -10.73 -9.25
C LEU A 94 -14.11 -11.61 -9.73
N LEU A 95 -14.90 -11.12 -10.70
CA LEU A 95 -16.11 -11.78 -11.19
C LEU A 95 -15.80 -12.83 -12.25
N VAL A 96 -14.94 -12.49 -13.21
CA VAL A 96 -14.50 -13.38 -14.28
C VAL A 96 -12.99 -13.25 -14.44
N ASN A 97 -12.32 -14.39 -14.54
CA ASN A 97 -10.90 -14.49 -14.85
C ASN A 97 -10.73 -15.65 -15.85
N ASP A 98 -10.86 -15.33 -17.13
CA ASP A 98 -10.78 -16.29 -18.23
C ASP A 98 -9.37 -16.26 -18.84
N PRO A 99 -8.54 -17.30 -18.62
CA PRO A 99 -7.20 -17.38 -19.18
C PRO A 99 -7.19 -17.77 -20.67
N THR A 100 -8.28 -18.31 -21.22
CA THR A 100 -8.36 -18.73 -22.62
C THR A 100 -8.65 -17.54 -23.52
N GLU A 101 -9.63 -16.73 -23.16
CA GLU A 101 -9.98 -15.51 -23.89
C GLU A 101 -9.19 -14.27 -23.42
N GLU A 102 -8.34 -14.43 -22.39
CA GLU A 102 -7.62 -13.36 -21.69
C GLU A 102 -8.54 -12.23 -21.17
N ILE A 103 -9.78 -12.57 -20.82
CA ILE A 103 -10.79 -11.63 -20.31
C ILE A 103 -10.76 -11.61 -18.79
N ILE A 104 -10.67 -10.40 -18.23
CA ILE A 104 -10.73 -10.17 -16.78
C ILE A 104 -11.84 -9.17 -16.50
N VAL A 105 -12.78 -9.54 -15.65
CA VAL A 105 -13.91 -8.69 -15.24
C VAL A 105 -13.88 -8.48 -13.73
N PHE A 106 -13.72 -7.22 -13.34
CA PHE A 106 -13.85 -6.79 -11.95
C PHE A 106 -15.25 -6.21 -11.73
N SER A 107 -16.05 -6.90 -10.93
CA SER A 107 -17.37 -6.44 -10.50
C SER A 107 -17.86 -7.34 -9.37
N CYS A 108 -18.97 -6.96 -8.74
CA CYS A 108 -19.67 -7.81 -7.79
C CYS A 108 -20.97 -8.31 -8.41
N LYS A 109 -21.48 -9.44 -7.91
CA LYS A 109 -22.82 -9.94 -8.28
C LYS A 109 -23.88 -8.85 -8.05
N SER A 110 -23.80 -8.13 -6.93
CA SER A 110 -24.70 -7.03 -6.58
C SER A 110 -24.68 -5.89 -7.59
N ASN A 111 -23.52 -5.57 -8.19
CA ASN A 111 -23.42 -4.55 -9.25
C ASN A 111 -24.14 -5.01 -10.52
N ILE A 112 -23.97 -6.28 -10.91
CA ILE A 112 -24.62 -6.83 -12.11
C ILE A 112 -26.13 -6.92 -11.91
N GLU A 113 -26.58 -7.42 -10.76
CA GLU A 113 -28.01 -7.47 -10.40
C GLU A 113 -28.62 -6.06 -10.40
N PHE A 114 -27.93 -5.07 -9.83
CA PHE A 114 -28.38 -3.68 -9.83
C PHE A 114 -28.53 -3.11 -11.24
N MET A 115 -27.55 -3.39 -12.12
CA MET A 115 -27.63 -2.98 -13.53
C MET A 115 -28.81 -3.63 -14.24
N CYS A 116 -29.00 -4.95 -14.10
CA CYS A 116 -30.10 -5.68 -14.72
C CYS A 116 -31.48 -5.24 -14.22
N ALA A 117 -31.59 -4.79 -12.97
CA ALA A 117 -32.87 -4.33 -12.40
C ALA A 117 -33.30 -2.93 -12.89
N HIS A 118 -32.39 -2.14 -13.46
CA HIS A 118 -32.64 -0.76 -13.90
C HIS A 118 -32.38 -0.56 -15.41
N THR A 119 -32.33 -1.66 -16.16
CA THR A 119 -32.30 -1.68 -17.63
C THR A 119 -33.60 -2.26 -18.14
#